data_AF-A0A8H6RYM3-F1
#
_entry.id   AF-A0A8H6RYM3-F1
#
_cell.length_a   1.000
_cell.length_b   1.000
_cell.length_c   1.000
_cell.angle_alpha   90.00
_cell.angle_beta   90.00
_cell.angle_gamma   90.00
#
_symmetry.space_group_name_H-M   'P 1'
#
loop_
_entity.id
_entity.type
_entity.pdbx_description
1 polymer ?
#
loop_
_entity_poly.entity_id
_entity_poly.type
_entity_poly.pdbx_seq_one_letter_code
_entity_poly.pdbx_strand_id
1 'polypeptide(L)'
;MQDAFNLAWKLALVVKGKVGPDILKSYETERMPVVAEMLALSNELHTRAFSHIPSTAFPSAPPTEALDPMLRSVKLLQLGVNYRWSPLLRDERNASVAVKSLEPVPQNPYGLAGDNRLAVGDRAPFFGNGDVSLFSLLHDFPSHLVLYFPPSGSVLNIATLDALRSLGDDLFSITVVSKDAMDGSDQNVHFYHDPEGSVLAAYEVTLDRDTFIIIRPDGVLGAYVFSVSGVCSYLNLLGVSCSE
;
A
#
# COMPACT_ATOMS: atom_id res chain seq x y z
N MET A 1 -16.09 -6.01 2.35
CA MET A 1 -14.87 -6.80 2.02
C MET A 1 -13.59 -6.05 2.37
N GLN A 2 -13.32 -4.85 1.84
CA GLN A 2 -12.06 -4.13 2.11
C GLN A 2 -11.83 -3.78 3.59
N ASP A 3 -12.89 -3.46 4.36
CA ASP A 3 -12.76 -3.22 5.81
C ASP A 3 -12.25 -4.45 6.55
N ALA A 4 -12.80 -5.63 6.21
CA ALA A 4 -12.39 -6.89 6.81
C ALA A 4 -10.94 -7.23 6.45
N PHE A 5 -10.50 -6.96 5.21
CA PHE A 5 -9.13 -7.21 4.79
C PHE A 5 -8.12 -6.33 5.56
N ASN A 6 -8.43 -5.05 5.74
CA ASN A 6 -7.60 -4.14 6.55
C ASN A 6 -7.54 -4.52 8.04
N LEU A 7 -8.65 -5.01 8.60
CA LEU A 7 -8.71 -5.40 10.01
C LEU A 7 -8.10 -6.79 10.27
N ALA A 8 -8.28 -7.74 9.35
CA ALA A 8 -7.93 -9.14 9.54
C ALA A 8 -6.43 -9.35 9.83
N TRP A 9 -5.55 -8.70 9.08
CA TRP A 9 -4.11 -8.85 9.29
C TRP A 9 -3.65 -8.25 10.63
N LYS A 10 -4.23 -7.12 11.02
CA LYS A 10 -3.95 -6.46 12.30
C LYS A 10 -4.38 -7.36 13.46
N LEU A 11 -5.59 -7.91 13.39
CA LEU A 11 -6.09 -8.88 14.35
C LEU A 11 -5.22 -10.14 14.41
N ALA A 12 -4.80 -10.66 13.26
CA ALA A 12 -3.94 -11.84 13.20
C ALA A 12 -2.60 -11.59 13.93
N LEU A 13 -1.98 -10.43 13.78
CA LEU A 13 -0.74 -10.09 14.50
C LEU A 13 -0.97 -9.98 16.02
N VAL A 14 -2.09 -9.39 16.45
CA VAL A 14 -2.44 -9.29 17.88
C VAL A 14 -2.71 -10.65 18.49
N VAL A 15 -3.53 -11.49 17.84
CA VAL A 15 -3.87 -12.84 18.32
C VAL A 15 -2.64 -13.74 18.38
N LYS A 16 -1.71 -13.59 17.44
CA LYS A 16 -0.41 -14.30 17.45
C LYS A 16 0.59 -13.73 18.45
N GLY A 17 0.25 -12.68 19.21
CA GLY A 17 1.12 -12.05 20.19
C GLY A 17 2.34 -11.35 19.59
N LYS A 18 2.31 -11.04 18.28
CA LYS A 18 3.42 -10.39 17.57
C LYS A 18 3.44 -8.88 17.78
N VAL A 19 2.28 -8.27 18.02
CA VAL A 19 2.11 -6.83 18.26
C VAL A 19 1.07 -6.58 19.35
N GLY A 20 1.15 -5.42 20.00
CA GLY A 20 0.14 -5.00 20.99
C GLY A 20 -1.20 -4.60 20.36
N PRO A 21 -2.29 -4.54 21.15
CA PRO A 21 -3.64 -4.23 20.65
C PRO A 21 -3.80 -2.80 20.12
N ASP A 22 -2.86 -1.89 20.42
CA ASP A 22 -2.91 -0.50 19.96
C ASP A 22 -2.90 -0.36 18.44
N ILE A 23 -2.33 -1.32 17.71
CA ILE A 23 -2.38 -1.34 16.23
C ILE A 23 -3.83 -1.33 15.72
N LEU A 24 -4.78 -1.87 16.47
CA LEU A 24 -6.19 -1.95 16.06
C LEU A 24 -6.84 -0.56 15.98
N LYS A 25 -6.34 0.43 16.73
CA LYS A 25 -6.80 1.83 16.65
C LYS A 25 -6.58 2.42 15.25
N SER A 26 -5.59 1.92 14.51
CA SER A 26 -5.33 2.36 13.13
C SER A 26 -6.47 2.01 12.17
N TYR A 27 -7.28 0.98 12.46
CA TYR A 27 -8.40 0.61 11.59
C TYR A 27 -9.39 1.77 11.45
N GLU A 28 -9.79 2.36 12.56
CA GLU A 28 -10.71 3.49 12.56
C GLU A 28 -10.08 4.70 11.85
N THR A 29 -8.84 5.04 12.21
CA THR A 29 -8.10 6.15 11.59
C THR A 29 -7.99 6.00 10.06
N GLU A 30 -7.73 4.79 9.57
CA GLU A 30 -7.58 4.52 8.13
C GLU A 30 -8.92 4.44 7.39
N ARG A 31 -9.95 3.83 7.99
CA ARG A 31 -11.20 3.51 7.28
C ARG A 31 -12.29 4.57 7.42
N MET A 32 -12.32 5.32 8.52
CA MET A 32 -13.35 6.34 8.74
C MET A 32 -13.43 7.38 7.60
N PRO A 33 -12.30 7.94 7.10
CA PRO A 33 -12.36 8.92 6.02
C PRO A 33 -12.84 8.32 4.70
N VAL A 34 -12.46 7.07 4.42
CA VAL A 34 -12.90 6.33 3.22
C VAL A 34 -14.41 6.11 3.24
N VAL A 35 -14.95 5.69 4.39
CA VAL A 35 -16.39 5.46 4.57
C VAL A 35 -17.17 6.77 4.45
N ALA A 36 -16.67 7.86 5.06
CA ALA A 36 -17.30 9.17 4.97
C ALA A 36 -17.39 9.66 3.52
N GLU A 37 -16.31 9.54 2.73
CA GLU A 37 -16.33 9.95 1.32
C GLU A 37 -17.24 9.04 0.47
N MET A 38 -17.26 7.73 0.71
CA MET A 38 -18.22 6.83 0.04
C MET A 38 -19.67 7.18 0.31
N LEU A 39 -20.01 7.54 1.55
CA LEU A 39 -21.35 7.99 1.90
C LEU A 39 -21.70 9.28 1.18
N ALA A 40 -20.77 10.24 1.12
CA ALA A 40 -20.96 11.48 0.38
C ALA A 40 -21.21 11.21 -1.13
N LEU A 41 -20.38 10.38 -1.75
CA LEU A 41 -20.55 9.98 -3.16
C LEU A 41 -21.88 9.24 -3.41
N SER A 42 -22.27 8.35 -2.51
CA SER A 42 -23.55 7.64 -2.62
C SER A 42 -24.75 8.58 -2.46
N ASN A 43 -24.65 9.57 -1.56
CA ASN A 43 -25.71 10.55 -1.35
C ASN A 43 -25.85 11.48 -2.56
N GLU A 44 -24.72 11.87 -3.17
CA GLU A 44 -24.70 12.63 -4.41
C GLU A 44 -25.38 11.86 -5.55
N LEU A 45 -25.03 10.58 -5.76
CA LEU A 45 -25.68 9.73 -6.77
C LEU A 45 -27.17 9.53 -6.49
N HIS A 46 -27.54 9.33 -5.23
CA HIS A 46 -28.94 9.19 -4.82
C HIS A 46 -29.72 10.47 -5.15
N THR A 47 -29.18 11.63 -4.82
CA THR A 47 -29.77 12.94 -5.14
C THR A 47 -29.97 13.08 -6.64
N ARG A 48 -28.94 12.79 -7.45
CA ARG A 48 -29.05 12.83 -8.92
C ARG A 48 -30.14 11.89 -9.47
N ALA A 49 -30.26 10.69 -8.92
CA ALA A 49 -31.21 9.68 -9.40
C ALA A 49 -32.67 9.95 -8.98
N PHE A 50 -32.89 10.50 -7.78
CA PHE A 50 -34.24 10.57 -7.17
C PHE A 50 -34.77 11.99 -6.96
N SER A 51 -33.94 13.03 -6.99
CA SER A 51 -34.39 14.42 -6.88
C SER A 51 -35.00 14.97 -8.19
N HIS A 52 -34.93 14.20 -9.28
CA HIS A 52 -35.51 14.51 -10.58
C HIS A 52 -36.63 13.53 -10.98
N ILE A 53 -37.53 13.13 -10.06
CA ILE A 53 -38.81 12.55 -10.47
C ILE A 53 -39.66 13.73 -11.00
N PRO A 54 -39.83 13.91 -12.32
CA PRO A 54 -40.66 14.99 -12.81
C PRO A 54 -42.09 14.64 -12.38
N SER A 55 -42.90 15.66 -12.01
CA SER A 55 -44.35 15.46 -11.79
C SER A 55 -45.11 14.98 -13.04
N THR A 56 -44.40 14.75 -14.15
CA THR A 56 -44.89 14.22 -15.41
C THR A 56 -44.10 12.96 -15.78
N ALA A 57 -44.79 11.85 -16.02
CA ALA A 57 -44.23 10.51 -16.28
C ALA A 57 -43.30 10.38 -17.51
N PHE A 58 -43.02 11.47 -18.22
CA PHE A 58 -42.17 11.50 -19.40
C PHE A 58 -41.27 12.75 -19.37
N PRO A 59 -39.94 12.59 -19.17
CA PRO A 59 -38.99 13.68 -19.41
C PRO A 59 -38.96 13.99 -20.90
N SER A 60 -39.15 15.25 -21.28
CA SER A 60 -39.13 15.71 -22.68
C SER A 60 -37.74 15.86 -23.28
N ALA A 61 -36.68 15.69 -22.48
CA ALA A 61 -35.29 15.76 -22.92
C ALA A 61 -34.42 14.80 -22.07
N PRO A 62 -33.37 14.20 -22.67
CA PRO A 62 -32.39 13.44 -21.90
C PRO A 62 -31.69 14.37 -20.88
N PRO A 63 -31.33 13.86 -19.69
CA PRO A 63 -30.54 14.64 -18.73
C PRO A 63 -29.21 15.05 -19.38
N THR A 64 -28.77 16.28 -19.13
CA THR A 64 -27.40 16.73 -19.46
C THR A 64 -26.38 15.83 -18.77
N GLU A 65 -25.19 15.63 -19.34
CA GLU A 65 -24.13 14.74 -18.80
C GLU A 65 -23.84 14.96 -17.30
N ALA A 66 -23.90 16.20 -16.81
CA ALA A 66 -23.68 16.55 -15.40
C ALA A 66 -24.77 16.01 -14.43
N LEU A 67 -25.94 15.67 -14.96
CA LEU A 67 -27.10 15.17 -14.22
C LEU A 67 -27.41 13.70 -14.52
N ASP A 68 -26.60 13.03 -15.35
CA ASP A 68 -26.81 11.62 -15.66
C ASP A 68 -26.47 10.75 -14.44
N PRO A 69 -27.46 10.06 -13.81
CA PRO A 69 -27.21 9.17 -12.69
C PRO A 69 -26.40 7.92 -13.09
N MET A 70 -26.27 7.63 -14.39
CA MET A 70 -25.43 6.55 -14.91
C MET A 70 -23.97 6.95 -15.08
N LEU A 71 -23.63 8.25 -15.03
CA LEU A 71 -22.24 8.69 -15.05
C LEU A 71 -21.56 8.37 -13.71
N ARG A 72 -20.66 7.38 -13.73
CA ARG A 72 -19.92 6.91 -12.55
C ARG A 72 -18.50 7.47 -12.57
N SER A 73 -18.12 8.15 -11.48
CA SER A 73 -16.73 8.60 -11.32
C SER A 73 -15.79 7.44 -11.06
N VAL A 74 -14.50 7.60 -11.39
CA VAL A 74 -13.45 6.60 -11.12
C VAL A 74 -13.34 6.29 -9.62
N LYS A 75 -13.71 7.24 -8.74
CA LYS A 75 -13.76 7.04 -7.28
C LYS A 75 -14.69 5.88 -6.87
N LEU A 76 -15.77 5.66 -7.62
CA LEU A 76 -16.73 4.58 -7.35
C LEU A 76 -16.18 3.19 -7.67
N LEU A 77 -15.09 3.09 -8.45
CA LEU A 77 -14.39 1.82 -8.65
C LEU A 77 -13.64 1.37 -7.38
N GLN A 78 -13.42 2.28 -6.43
CA GLN A 78 -12.67 2.04 -5.19
C GLN A 78 -11.25 1.48 -5.37
N LEU A 79 -10.69 1.59 -6.59
CA LEU A 79 -9.34 1.17 -6.90
C LEU A 79 -8.29 2.18 -6.43
N GLY A 80 -8.68 3.46 -6.28
CA GLY A 80 -7.80 4.53 -5.80
C GLY A 80 -7.75 4.71 -4.28
N VAL A 81 -8.32 3.78 -3.50
CA VAL A 81 -8.30 3.88 -2.03
C VAL A 81 -6.86 3.86 -1.52
N ASN A 82 -6.45 4.91 -0.83
CA ASN A 82 -5.15 5.03 -0.17
C ASN A 82 -5.32 5.40 1.31
N TYR A 83 -4.23 5.27 2.07
CA TYR A 83 -4.16 5.56 3.50
C TYR A 83 -2.99 6.48 3.83
N ARG A 84 -2.69 7.49 3.01
CA ARG A 84 -1.51 8.38 3.17
C ARG A 84 -1.42 9.12 4.52
N TRP A 85 -2.51 9.18 5.28
CA TRP A 85 -2.58 9.74 6.64
C TRP A 85 -2.43 8.69 7.76
N SER A 86 -2.21 7.42 7.40
CA SER A 86 -2.10 6.33 8.36
C SER A 86 -0.91 6.53 9.31
N PRO A 87 -1.07 6.23 10.61
CA PRO A 87 0.05 6.29 11.56
C PRO A 87 1.07 5.16 11.35
N LEU A 88 0.76 4.16 10.53
CA LEU A 88 1.60 2.99 10.28
C LEU A 88 2.44 3.16 8.99
N LEU A 89 2.87 4.38 8.68
CA LEU A 89 3.60 4.71 7.45
C LEU A 89 5.01 5.23 7.75
N ARG A 90 5.95 4.91 6.85
CA ARG A 90 7.31 5.43 6.89
C ARG A 90 7.82 5.73 5.48
N ASP A 91 8.10 6.99 5.16
CA ASP A 91 8.70 7.37 3.88
C ASP A 91 9.98 8.17 4.11
N GLU A 92 11.13 7.61 3.73
CA GLU A 92 12.44 8.26 3.83
C GLU A 92 12.78 9.10 2.60
N ARG A 93 12.03 8.98 1.50
CA ARG A 93 12.19 9.86 0.33
C ARG A 93 11.76 11.29 0.66
N ASN A 94 10.75 11.41 1.51
CA ASN A 94 10.23 12.68 2.01
C ASN A 94 10.44 12.76 3.53
N ALA A 95 11.64 13.17 3.95
CA ALA A 95 11.95 13.43 5.36
C ALA A 95 10.99 14.45 6.03
N SER A 96 10.28 15.25 5.24
CA SER A 96 9.20 16.15 5.67
C SER A 96 7.90 15.45 6.11
N VAL A 97 7.66 14.19 5.73
CA VAL A 97 6.53 13.37 6.23
C VAL A 97 6.86 12.74 7.59
N ALA A 98 8.15 12.62 7.93
CA ALA A 98 8.60 12.13 9.24
C ALA A 98 8.49 13.19 10.35
N VAL A 99 8.29 14.46 9.99
CA VAL A 99 7.89 15.50 10.95
C VAL A 99 6.39 15.34 11.14
N LYS A 100 5.95 15.17 12.40
CA LYS A 100 4.55 15.41 12.80
C LYS A 100 4.19 16.83 12.37
N SER A 101 3.78 17.00 11.11
CA SER A 101 3.25 18.26 10.63
C SER A 101 2.09 18.61 11.55
N LEU A 102 2.18 19.76 12.20
CA LEU A 102 1.18 20.28 13.13
C LEU A 102 -0.18 20.52 12.44
N GLU A 103 -0.21 20.43 11.10
CA GLU A 103 -1.41 20.46 10.30
C GLU A 103 -1.87 19.03 9.96
N PRO A 104 -3.16 18.70 10.15
CA PRO A 104 -3.69 17.40 9.77
C PRO A 104 -3.47 17.19 8.27
N VAL A 105 -2.81 16.09 7.91
CA VAL A 105 -2.65 15.68 6.50
C VAL A 105 -4.06 15.62 5.89
N PRO A 106 -4.35 16.39 4.83
CA PRO A 106 -5.67 16.39 4.23
C PRO A 106 -6.04 14.97 3.82
N GLN A 107 -7.13 14.46 4.40
CA GLN A 107 -7.61 13.11 4.15
C GLN A 107 -8.27 13.09 2.77
N ASN A 108 -7.59 12.50 1.80
CA ASN A 108 -8.13 12.28 0.47
C ASN A 108 -8.07 10.78 0.09
N PRO A 109 -9.06 10.00 0.56
CA PRO A 109 -9.18 8.57 0.29
C PRO A 109 -8.99 8.13 -1.16
N TYR A 110 -9.38 8.95 -2.14
CA TYR A 110 -9.31 8.58 -3.57
C TYR A 110 -8.27 9.38 -4.36
N GLY A 111 -7.42 10.16 -3.69
CA GLY A 111 -6.38 10.97 -4.34
C GLY A 111 -6.91 12.18 -5.11
N LEU A 112 -6.00 13.05 -5.56
CA LEU A 112 -6.31 14.15 -6.46
C LEU A 112 -6.09 13.70 -7.91
N ALA A 113 -6.92 14.19 -8.83
CA ALA A 113 -6.64 14.03 -10.26
C ALA A 113 -5.31 14.75 -10.58
N GLY A 114 -4.30 14.00 -11.05
CA GLY A 114 -2.95 14.51 -11.36
C GLY A 114 -1.87 14.19 -10.33
N ASP A 115 -2.22 13.50 -9.24
CA ASP A 115 -1.23 13.00 -8.27
C ASP A 115 -0.57 11.72 -8.81
N ASN A 116 0.32 11.91 -9.79
CA ASN A 116 0.94 10.82 -10.55
C ASN A 116 2.12 10.16 -9.83
N ARG A 117 2.40 10.51 -8.58
CA ARG A 117 3.55 9.98 -7.84
C ARG A 117 3.13 8.92 -6.85
N LEU A 118 3.93 7.86 -6.77
CA LEU A 118 3.74 6.80 -5.80
C LEU A 118 4.07 7.29 -4.39
N ALA A 119 3.07 7.31 -3.52
CA ALA A 119 3.23 7.67 -2.11
C ALA A 119 3.09 6.44 -1.20
N VAL A 120 3.78 6.47 -0.06
CA VAL A 120 3.53 5.49 1.00
C VAL A 120 2.10 5.67 1.52
N GLY A 121 1.38 4.57 1.66
CA GLY A 121 -0.06 4.54 1.92
C GLY A 121 -0.91 4.30 0.67
N ASP A 122 -0.33 4.35 -0.53
CA ASP A 122 -1.03 3.94 -1.75
C ASP A 122 -1.06 2.40 -1.87
N ARG A 123 -2.00 1.90 -2.69
CA ARG A 123 -1.98 0.50 -3.09
C ARG A 123 -0.70 0.20 -3.85
N ALA A 124 -0.08 -0.93 -3.53
CA ALA A 124 1.12 -1.38 -4.19
C ALA A 124 0.86 -1.58 -5.71
N PRO A 125 1.69 -0.99 -6.59
CA PRO A 125 1.61 -1.24 -8.02
C PRO A 125 1.70 -2.74 -8.32
N PHE A 126 0.77 -3.21 -9.15
CA PHE A 126 0.74 -4.61 -9.54
C PHE A 126 1.95 -4.95 -10.41
N PHE A 127 2.55 -6.11 -10.16
CA PHE A 127 3.54 -6.71 -11.03
C PHE A 127 3.40 -8.23 -11.07
N GLY A 128 3.89 -8.83 -12.14
CA GLY A 128 4.03 -10.27 -12.28
C GLY A 128 4.48 -10.66 -13.68
N ASN A 129 5.11 -11.83 -13.79
CA ASN A 129 5.69 -12.36 -15.02
C ASN A 129 5.08 -13.72 -15.44
N GLY A 130 3.87 -14.02 -14.94
CA GLY A 130 3.14 -15.27 -15.21
C GLY A 130 3.42 -16.38 -14.20
N ASP A 131 4.68 -16.49 -13.74
CA ASP A 131 5.09 -17.48 -12.72
C ASP A 131 4.94 -16.94 -11.31
N VAL A 132 5.32 -15.67 -11.10
CA VAL A 132 5.20 -14.97 -9.82
C VAL A 132 4.44 -13.68 -10.04
N SER A 133 3.51 -13.37 -9.12
CA SER A 133 2.80 -12.11 -9.09
C SER A 133 2.78 -11.53 -7.69
N LEU A 134 2.55 -10.22 -7.58
CA LEU A 134 2.33 -9.60 -6.27
C LEU A 134 1.20 -10.30 -5.48
N PHE A 135 0.14 -10.72 -6.17
CA PHE A 135 -0.97 -11.43 -5.52
C PHE A 135 -0.58 -12.80 -4.99
N SER A 136 0.22 -13.57 -5.74
CA SER A 136 0.70 -14.88 -5.25
C SER A 136 1.63 -14.68 -4.04
N LEU A 137 2.52 -13.69 -4.08
CA LEU A 137 3.41 -13.37 -2.96
C LEU A 137 2.64 -12.97 -1.68
N LEU A 138 1.60 -12.14 -1.80
CA LEU A 138 0.77 -11.73 -0.65
C LEU A 138 -0.20 -12.82 -0.17
N HIS A 139 -0.62 -13.72 -1.07
CA HIS A 139 -1.49 -14.83 -0.73
C HIS A 139 -0.72 -15.94 0.01
N ASP A 140 0.43 -16.32 -0.52
CA ASP A 140 1.23 -17.43 0.00
C ASP A 140 1.87 -17.08 1.34
N PHE A 141 2.12 -15.78 1.56
CA PHE A 141 2.66 -15.24 2.81
C PHE A 141 1.74 -14.14 3.36
N PRO A 142 0.84 -14.45 4.31
CA PRO A 142 -0.05 -13.48 4.94
C PRO A 142 0.69 -12.61 5.99
N SER A 143 1.91 -12.20 5.66
CA SER A 143 2.81 -11.34 6.42
C SER A 143 3.18 -10.11 5.58
N HIS A 144 3.98 -9.19 6.12
CA HIS A 144 4.42 -8.04 5.32
C HIS A 144 5.37 -8.51 4.21
N LEU A 145 5.31 -7.93 3.02
CA LEU A 145 6.23 -8.25 1.92
C LEU A 145 7.29 -7.15 1.85
N VAL A 146 8.55 -7.52 1.99
CA VAL A 146 9.70 -6.62 1.80
C VAL A 146 10.26 -6.82 0.40
N LEU A 147 10.08 -5.83 -0.46
CA LEU A 147 10.77 -5.75 -1.74
C LEU A 147 12.13 -5.10 -1.53
N TYR A 148 13.20 -5.85 -1.78
CA TYR A 148 14.57 -5.37 -1.72
C TYR A 148 15.11 -5.14 -3.13
N PHE A 149 15.52 -3.91 -3.40
CA PHE A 149 16.16 -3.49 -4.65
C PHE A 149 17.65 -3.19 -4.37
N PRO A 150 18.58 -4.09 -4.75
CA PRO A 150 20.01 -3.83 -4.62
C PRO A 150 20.48 -2.81 -5.66
N PRO A 151 21.54 -2.04 -5.38
CA PRO A 151 22.11 -1.07 -6.33
C PRO A 151 22.67 -1.77 -7.57
N SER A 152 22.64 -1.07 -8.71
CA SER A 152 23.04 -1.63 -10.01
C SER A 152 24.51 -2.04 -10.00
N GLY A 153 24.80 -3.23 -10.56
CA GLY A 153 26.17 -3.75 -10.68
C GLY A 153 26.81 -4.20 -9.36
N SER A 154 26.07 -4.20 -8.25
CA SER A 154 26.55 -4.73 -6.97
C SER A 154 26.15 -6.19 -6.79
N VAL A 155 27.06 -7.00 -6.25
CA VAL A 155 26.73 -8.34 -5.77
C VAL A 155 25.76 -8.19 -4.59
N LEU A 156 24.74 -9.04 -4.54
CA LEU A 156 23.77 -9.08 -3.45
C LEU A 156 24.47 -9.11 -2.09
N ASN A 157 24.18 -8.13 -1.24
CA ASN A 157 24.81 -8.04 0.07
C ASN A 157 24.18 -9.07 1.02
N ILE A 158 24.88 -10.19 1.21
CA ILE A 158 24.44 -11.29 2.08
C ILE A 158 24.23 -10.80 3.51
N ALA A 159 25.06 -9.88 4.01
CA ALA A 159 24.91 -9.33 5.35
C ALA A 159 23.59 -8.54 5.51
N THR A 160 23.14 -7.85 4.46
CA THR A 160 21.82 -7.18 4.44
C THR A 160 20.68 -8.19 4.54
N LEU A 161 20.78 -9.31 3.80
CA LEU A 161 19.76 -10.36 3.87
C LEU A 161 19.72 -11.03 5.24
N ASP A 162 20.88 -11.32 5.82
CA ASP A 162 20.97 -11.91 7.16
C ASP A 162 20.45 -10.96 8.24
N ALA A 163 20.75 -9.66 8.10
CA ALA A 163 20.20 -8.63 8.98
C ALA A 163 18.68 -8.46 8.81
N LEU A 164 18.14 -8.63 7.60
CA LEU A 164 16.69 -8.65 7.42
C LEU A 164 16.07 -9.88 8.09
N ARG A 165 16.64 -11.07 7.90
CA ARG A 165 16.12 -12.31 8.52
C ARG A 165 16.05 -12.24 10.03
N SER A 166 17.07 -11.66 10.66
CA SER A 166 17.12 -11.53 12.12
C SER A 166 16.01 -10.65 12.69
N LEU A 167 15.35 -9.80 11.88
CA LEU A 167 14.21 -8.98 12.30
C LEU A 167 12.90 -9.79 12.46
N GLY A 168 12.82 -11.02 11.93
CA GLY A 168 11.77 -11.98 12.27
C GLY A 168 11.10 -12.68 11.09
N ASP A 169 11.34 -13.98 10.97
CA ASP A 169 10.87 -14.86 9.89
C ASP A 169 9.32 -14.93 9.73
N ASP A 170 8.56 -14.64 10.78
CA ASP A 170 7.08 -14.69 10.73
C ASP A 170 6.42 -13.34 10.39
N LEU A 171 7.19 -12.25 10.41
CA LEU A 171 6.66 -10.89 10.29
C LEU A 171 6.64 -10.39 8.85
N PHE A 172 7.60 -10.86 8.06
CA PHE A 172 7.68 -10.51 6.65
C PHE A 172 8.28 -11.62 5.79
N SER A 173 7.92 -11.62 4.51
CA SER A 173 8.60 -12.34 3.44
C SER A 173 9.51 -11.38 2.68
N ILE A 174 10.66 -11.88 2.22
CA ILE A 174 11.64 -11.08 1.49
C ILE A 174 11.57 -11.46 0.01
N THR A 175 11.45 -10.46 -0.86
CA THR A 175 11.59 -10.61 -2.31
C THR A 175 12.64 -9.66 -2.83
N VAL A 176 13.71 -10.20 -3.41
CA VAL A 176 14.76 -9.43 -4.08
C VAL A 176 14.34 -9.20 -5.52
N VAL A 177 14.28 -7.94 -5.94
CA VAL A 177 13.92 -7.54 -7.30
C VAL A 177 15.15 -7.02 -8.01
N SER A 178 15.54 -7.67 -9.11
CA SER A 178 16.73 -7.32 -9.88
C SER A 178 16.45 -7.37 -11.38
N LYS A 179 17.11 -6.47 -12.13
CA LYS A 179 17.11 -6.52 -13.60
C LYS A 179 17.90 -7.69 -14.16
N ASP A 180 18.97 -8.06 -13.46
CA ASP A 180 19.81 -9.19 -13.82
C ASP A 180 19.28 -10.45 -13.14
N ALA A 181 19.27 -11.56 -13.86
CA ALA A 181 18.90 -12.86 -13.31
C ALA A 181 19.82 -13.21 -12.14
N MET A 182 19.22 -13.41 -10.97
CA MET A 182 19.91 -13.84 -9.77
C MET A 182 19.50 -15.26 -9.44
N ASP A 183 20.48 -16.17 -9.46
CA ASP A 183 20.30 -17.53 -8.97
C ASP A 183 20.57 -17.54 -7.47
N GLY A 184 19.50 -17.60 -6.67
CA GLY A 184 19.58 -17.82 -5.23
C GLY A 184 18.76 -19.05 -4.86
N SER A 185 19.41 -20.07 -4.29
CA SER A 185 18.74 -21.28 -3.79
C SER A 185 18.30 -21.12 -2.33
N ASP A 186 17.74 -19.97 -1.99
CA ASP A 186 17.32 -19.71 -0.60
C ASP A 186 15.82 -19.94 -0.45
N GLN A 187 15.42 -20.76 0.52
CA GLN A 187 14.01 -21.15 0.69
C GLN A 187 13.16 -20.01 1.25
N ASN A 188 13.77 -19.01 1.91
CA ASN A 188 13.06 -17.92 2.60
C ASN A 188 13.18 -16.57 1.87
N VAL A 189 13.84 -16.54 0.70
CA VAL A 189 14.00 -15.33 -0.11
C VAL A 189 13.56 -15.63 -1.53
N HIS A 190 12.56 -14.89 -2.01
CA HIS A 190 12.13 -14.98 -3.39
C HIS A 190 12.96 -14.05 -4.27
N PHE A 191 13.42 -14.57 -5.40
CA PHE A 191 14.12 -13.77 -6.40
C PHE A 191 13.16 -13.49 -7.55
N TYR A 192 12.92 -12.21 -7.81
CA TYR A 192 12.10 -11.74 -8.91
C TYR A 192 12.98 -11.05 -9.96
N HIS A 193 13.02 -11.64 -11.15
CA HIS A 193 13.74 -11.12 -12.29
C HIS A 193 12.86 -10.14 -13.08
N ASP A 194 13.25 -8.86 -13.11
CA ASP A 194 12.58 -7.76 -13.81
C ASP A 194 13.43 -7.25 -14.99
N PRO A 195 13.54 -8.02 -16.10
CA PRO A 195 14.44 -7.70 -17.20
C PRO A 195 14.13 -6.34 -17.86
N GLU A 196 12.84 -5.97 -17.91
CA GLU A 196 12.39 -4.72 -18.52
C GLU A 196 12.48 -3.52 -17.57
N GLY A 197 12.71 -3.74 -16.27
CA GLY A 197 12.67 -2.68 -15.25
C GLY A 197 11.27 -2.13 -14.99
N SER A 198 10.23 -2.91 -15.31
CA SER A 198 8.82 -2.53 -15.18
C SER A 198 8.43 -2.29 -13.72
N VAL A 199 8.93 -3.13 -12.81
CA VAL A 199 8.70 -3.03 -11.36
C VAL A 199 9.49 -1.86 -10.82
N LEU A 200 10.76 -1.72 -11.20
CA LEU A 200 11.57 -0.58 -10.77
C LEU A 200 10.93 0.77 -11.16
N ALA A 201 10.40 0.87 -12.38
CA ALA A 201 9.70 2.05 -12.85
C ALA A 201 8.38 2.29 -12.10
N ALA A 202 7.58 1.23 -11.90
CA ALA A 202 6.30 1.32 -11.20
C ALA A 202 6.45 1.77 -9.74
N TYR A 203 7.54 1.36 -9.09
CA TYR A 203 7.85 1.73 -7.70
C TYR A 203 8.70 3.01 -7.57
N GLU A 204 9.01 3.68 -8.69
CA GLU A 204 9.86 4.89 -8.74
C GLU A 204 11.25 4.69 -8.07
N VAL A 205 11.84 3.49 -8.20
CA VAL A 205 13.11 3.14 -7.56
C VAL A 205 14.31 3.59 -8.39
N THR A 206 15.28 4.24 -7.73
CA THR A 206 16.62 4.50 -8.29
C THR A 206 17.62 3.45 -7.79
N LEU A 207 18.43 2.90 -8.70
CA LEU A 207 19.42 1.86 -8.38
C LEU A 207 20.78 2.41 -7.90
N ASP A 208 20.77 3.58 -7.27
CA ASP A 208 21.96 4.25 -6.74
C ASP A 208 22.32 3.79 -5.31
N ARG A 209 21.37 3.16 -4.61
CA ARG A 209 21.49 2.70 -3.23
C ARG A 209 20.57 1.51 -2.97
N ASP A 210 20.78 0.85 -1.84
CA ASP A 210 19.82 -0.14 -1.32
C ASP A 210 18.47 0.54 -1.06
N THR A 211 17.41 -0.03 -1.61
CA THR A 211 16.04 0.44 -1.40
C THR A 211 15.17 -0.71 -0.92
N PHE A 212 14.41 -0.48 0.15
CA PHE A 212 13.47 -1.42 0.71
C PHE A 212 12.07 -0.82 0.70
N ILE A 213 11.13 -1.56 0.13
CA ILE A 213 9.72 -1.19 0.08
C ILE A 213 8.94 -2.25 0.82
N ILE A 214 8.15 -1.83 1.81
CA ILE A 214 7.35 -2.73 2.63
C ILE A 214 5.90 -2.62 2.19
N ILE A 215 5.32 -3.74 1.77
CA ILE A 215 3.93 -3.88 1.41
C ILE A 215 3.23 -4.62 2.56
N ARG A 216 2.11 -4.08 3.02
CA ARG A 216 1.28 -4.68 4.05
C ARG A 216 0.51 -5.88 3.49
N PRO A 217 0.03 -6.79 4.35
CA PRO A 217 -0.81 -7.91 3.93
C PRO A 217 -2.09 -7.49 3.19
N ASP A 218 -2.55 -6.25 3.39
CA ASP A 218 -3.71 -5.68 2.68
C ASP A 218 -3.39 -5.08 1.30
N GLY A 219 -2.14 -5.19 0.84
CA GLY A 219 -1.67 -4.73 -0.47
C GLY A 219 -1.38 -3.22 -0.53
N VAL A 220 -1.21 -2.56 0.62
CA VAL A 220 -0.87 -1.14 0.73
C VAL A 220 0.60 -0.96 1.07
N LEU A 221 1.24 0.08 0.52
CA LEU A 221 2.61 0.46 0.84
C LEU A 221 2.68 0.97 2.28
N GLY A 222 3.38 0.23 3.15
CA GLY A 222 3.63 0.59 4.54
C GLY A 222 4.89 1.43 4.70
N ALA A 223 5.95 1.12 3.93
CA ALA A 223 7.20 1.86 4.03
C ALA A 223 7.97 1.97 2.73
N TYR A 224 8.75 3.05 2.63
CA TYR A 224 9.79 3.26 1.63
C TYR A 224 11.05 3.75 2.36
N VAL A 225 12.07 2.90 2.46
CA VAL A 225 13.26 3.13 3.29
C VAL A 225 14.54 2.71 2.56
N PHE A 226 15.69 3.23 3.01
CA PHE A 226 16.98 3.01 2.34
C PHE A 226 17.98 2.18 3.14
N SER A 227 17.56 1.62 4.28
CA SER A 227 18.43 0.83 5.15
C SER A 227 17.63 -0.20 5.97
N VAL A 228 18.33 -1.21 6.49
CA VAL A 228 17.76 -2.18 7.44
C VAL A 228 17.29 -1.51 8.73
N SER A 229 17.99 -0.46 9.19
CA SER A 229 17.53 0.37 10.32
C SER A 229 16.21 1.09 10.02
N GLY A 230 15.99 1.50 8.76
CA GLY A 230 14.70 2.01 8.30
C GLY A 230 13.57 0.97 8.34
N VAL A 231 13.87 -0.30 8.00
CA VAL A 231 12.93 -1.42 8.13
C VAL A 231 12.57 -1.66 9.60
N CYS A 232 13.58 -1.72 10.47
CA CYS A 232 13.43 -1.78 11.92
C CYS A 232 12.55 -0.63 12.45
N SER A 233 12.78 0.60 11.98
CA SER A 233 11.98 1.76 12.34
C SER A 233 10.51 1.63 11.94
N TYR A 234 10.20 1.01 10.80
CA TYR A 234 8.82 0.69 10.42
C TYR A 234 8.22 -0.38 11.33
N LEU A 235 8.96 -1.44 11.66
CA LEU A 235 8.49 -2.49 12.57
C LEU A 235 8.17 -1.93 13.97
N ASN A 236 8.95 -0.95 14.44
CA ASN A 236 8.65 -0.22 15.67
C ASN A 236 7.31 0.52 15.62
N LEU A 237 6.86 1.04 14.45
CA LEU A 237 5.52 1.63 14.29
C LEU A 237 4.40 0.61 14.49
N LEU A 238 4.68 -0.66 14.14
CA LEU A 238 3.74 -1.77 14.39
C LEU A 238 3.77 -2.24 15.85
N GLY A 239 4.72 -1.76 16.66
CA GLY A 239 4.93 -2.18 18.05
C GLY A 239 5.81 -3.42 18.19
N VAL A 240 6.58 -3.78 17.16
CA VAL A 240 7.60 -4.85 17.23
C VAL A 240 8.92 -4.22 17.66
N SER A 241 9.53 -4.72 18.74
CA SER A 241 10.85 -4.28 19.18
C SER A 241 11.94 -4.91 18.31
N CYS A 242 12.66 -4.08 17.56
CA CYS A 242 13.87 -4.51 16.86
C CYS A 242 15.11 -3.94 17.59
N SER A 243 16.04 -4.81 17.98
CA SER A 243 17.36 -4.41 18.47
C SER A 243 18.28 -4.18 17.29
N GLU A 244 18.94 -3.01 17.24
CA GLU A 244 20.06 -2.74 16.33
C GLU A 244 21.27 -3.64 16.61
#